data_AF-A0A4S8IXI9-F1
#
_entry.id   AF-A0A4S8IXI9-F1
#
_cell.length_a   1.000
_cell.length_b   1.000
_cell.length_c   1.000
_cell.angle_alpha   90.00
_cell.angle_beta   90.00
_cell.angle_gamma   90.00
#
_symmetry.space_group_name_H-M   'P 1'
#
loop_
_entity.id
_entity.type
_entity.pdbx_description
1 polymer ?
#
loop_
_entity_poly.entity_id
_entity_poly.type
_entity_poly.pdbx_seq_one_letter_code
_entity_poly.pdbx_strand_id
1 'polypeptide(L)'
;MVALMKIVRPCWKPAPEDGRGRGGGSPARADGLLWYKDLGRHAVGEFSMAVAQANNLLEDGSQIESGPLSWSEEAPGPHGTFVGVYDGHGGPEASRYINERLFLHLKKFASEQQDMSVDVIKKAFSATEEGFISFVRKQWFTKPQIASVGSCCLVGVVSGGILYVANLGDSRAVLGRFDGGFREVTAVQMCPEHNASFESVREELHSLHPNDPQIVVLKHNVWRVKGLIQVSRSIGDAYLKDAEFNREPLLSKFRLPEPFQKPILSAEPSIVTHKLCPEDQFIIFASDGLWEHLSNQEAVDMIQNSPHNGIARRLVKAALQEAAKKREMRYSDLKKIDRGVRRHFHDDITVIVLFLDPALVNRNFYHGPVLSLKGAGVPV
;
A
#
# COMPACT_ATOMS: atom_id res chain seq x y z
N MET A 1 -45.05 -9.08 25.52
CA MET A 1 -43.87 -8.39 26.11
C MET A 1 -42.62 -9.14 25.71
N VAL A 2 -41.93 -8.66 24.67
CA VAL A 2 -40.67 -9.23 24.19
C VAL A 2 -39.59 -8.19 24.44
N ALA A 3 -38.60 -8.55 25.26
CA ALA A 3 -37.51 -7.68 25.66
C ALA A 3 -36.54 -7.44 24.50
N LEU A 4 -36.33 -6.18 24.16
CA LEU A 4 -35.39 -5.72 23.15
C LEU A 4 -33.96 -5.74 23.75
N MET A 5 -33.16 -6.76 23.43
CA MET A 5 -31.73 -6.75 23.76
C MET A 5 -31.01 -5.68 22.94
N LYS A 6 -30.61 -4.59 23.61
CA LYS A 6 -29.70 -3.59 23.05
C LYS A 6 -28.30 -4.19 22.92
N ILE A 7 -27.85 -4.39 21.68
CA ILE A 7 -26.45 -4.70 21.37
C ILE A 7 -25.63 -3.43 21.65
N VAL A 8 -24.83 -3.46 22.71
CA VAL A 8 -23.86 -2.42 23.05
C VAL A 8 -22.69 -2.52 22.07
N ARG A 9 -22.48 -1.49 21.25
CA ARG A 9 -21.28 -1.34 20.41
C ARG A 9 -20.07 -1.09 21.32
N PRO A 10 -18.94 -1.77 21.15
CA PRO A 10 -17.71 -1.37 21.83
C PRO A 10 -17.20 -0.09 21.16
N CYS A 11 -17.34 1.03 21.87
CA CYS A 11 -16.61 2.24 21.55
C CYS A 11 -15.12 1.97 21.81
N TRP A 12 -14.36 1.63 20.77
CA TRP A 12 -12.91 1.66 20.85
C TRP A 12 -12.46 3.11 20.98
N LYS A 13 -12.09 3.50 22.20
CA LYS A 13 -11.22 4.65 22.43
C LYS A 13 -9.79 4.23 22.06
N PRO A 14 -9.01 5.06 21.36
CA PRO A 14 -7.57 4.85 21.28
C PRO A 14 -7.01 4.88 22.70
N ALA A 15 -6.16 3.90 23.03
CA ALA A 15 -5.41 3.90 24.29
C ALA A 15 -4.61 5.20 24.41
N PRO A 16 -4.47 5.77 25.61
CA PRO A 16 -3.59 6.91 25.82
C PRO A 16 -2.16 6.52 25.46
N GLU A 17 -1.42 7.44 24.84
CA GLU A 17 0.02 7.30 24.63
C GLU A 17 0.70 7.08 25.99
N ASP A 18 1.00 5.82 26.31
CA ASP A 18 1.95 5.51 27.37
C ASP A 18 3.35 5.90 26.86
N GLY A 19 3.71 7.13 27.20
CA GLY A 19 4.98 7.73 26.84
C GLY A 19 6.15 7.00 27.51
N ARG A 20 6.87 6.19 26.73
CA ARG A 20 8.33 6.02 26.82
C ARG A 20 8.93 5.75 25.43
N GLY A 21 8.92 6.78 24.58
CA GLY A 21 9.72 6.80 23.36
C GLY A 21 10.00 8.25 22.98
N ARG A 22 11.21 8.75 23.22
CA ARG A 22 11.68 10.07 22.73
C ARG A 22 11.87 10.00 21.20
N GLY A 23 10.78 9.89 20.45
CA GLY A 23 10.76 10.06 19.00
C GLY A 23 10.50 11.51 18.65
N GLY A 24 11.54 12.32 18.49
CA GLY A 24 11.41 13.72 18.09
C GLY A 24 10.75 13.85 16.72
N GLY A 25 9.49 14.28 16.69
CA GLY A 25 8.73 14.57 15.47
C GLY A 25 7.36 15.19 15.78
N SER A 26 6.80 15.96 14.86
CA SER A 26 5.47 16.60 15.03
C SER A 26 4.37 15.56 15.18
N PRO A 27 3.35 15.71 16.05
CA PRO A 27 2.25 14.73 16.13
C PRO A 27 1.53 14.58 14.78
N ALA A 28 0.92 13.42 14.54
CA ALA A 28 0.04 13.25 13.40
C ALA A 28 -1.18 14.18 13.50
N ARG A 29 -1.67 14.68 12.37
CA ARG A 29 -2.75 15.67 12.31
C ARG A 29 -3.77 15.28 11.24
N ALA A 30 -4.97 15.85 11.36
CA ALA A 30 -6.01 15.76 10.34
C ALA A 30 -6.53 17.16 9.99
N ASP A 31 -6.79 17.40 8.70
CA ASP A 31 -7.47 18.58 8.15
C ASP A 31 -8.55 18.10 7.17
N GLY A 32 -9.81 18.10 7.61
CA GLY A 32 -10.94 17.65 6.79
C GLY A 32 -10.88 16.16 6.46
N LEU A 33 -10.51 15.82 5.23
CA LEU A 33 -10.37 14.44 4.73
C LEU A 33 -8.90 14.07 4.43
N LEU A 34 -7.97 14.86 4.95
CA LEU A 34 -6.53 14.65 4.85
C LEU A 34 -5.98 14.34 6.23
N TRP A 35 -5.29 13.21 6.36
CA TRP A 35 -4.46 12.88 7.51
C TRP A 35 -2.98 12.96 7.12
N TYR A 36 -2.12 13.38 8.04
CA TYR A 36 -0.69 13.48 7.75
C TYR A 36 0.21 13.48 8.99
N LYS A 37 1.45 13.01 8.80
CA LYS A 37 2.59 13.16 9.68
C LYS A 37 3.67 13.91 8.90
N ASP A 38 3.80 15.20 9.17
CA ASP A 38 4.66 16.09 8.37
C ASP A 38 6.14 15.64 8.42
N LEU A 39 6.64 15.23 9.60
CA LEU A 39 8.00 14.71 9.77
C LEU A 39 8.08 13.71 10.94
N GLY A 40 8.80 12.61 10.74
CA GLY A 40 9.20 11.67 11.77
C GLY A 40 10.56 11.04 11.46
N ARG A 41 11.07 10.20 12.36
CA ARG A 41 12.36 9.51 12.19
C ARG A 41 12.15 7.99 12.10
N HIS A 42 12.96 7.34 11.28
CA HIS A 42 13.02 5.88 11.12
C HIS A 42 14.47 5.41 11.22
N ALA A 43 14.75 4.14 10.91
CA ALA A 43 16.03 3.49 11.17
C ALA A 43 17.21 4.18 10.48
N VAL A 44 16.99 4.68 9.25
CA VAL A 44 18.06 5.22 8.40
C VAL A 44 17.80 6.66 7.95
N GLY A 45 16.92 7.39 8.63
CA GLY A 45 16.68 8.80 8.30
C GLY A 45 15.35 9.35 8.80
N GLU A 46 14.76 10.24 8.00
CA GLU A 46 13.49 10.89 8.26
C GLU A 46 12.40 10.36 7.34
N PHE A 47 11.13 10.59 7.68
CA PHE A 47 10.02 10.31 6.80
C PHE A 47 8.94 11.38 6.86
N SER A 48 8.15 11.45 5.79
CA SER A 48 6.90 12.22 5.73
C SER A 48 5.79 11.31 5.20
N MET A 49 4.58 11.46 5.72
CA MET A 49 3.45 10.59 5.37
C MET A 49 2.14 11.36 5.29
N ALA A 50 1.30 11.06 4.30
CA ALA A 50 -0.01 11.67 4.13
C ALA A 50 -1.01 10.70 3.49
N VAL A 51 -2.28 10.82 3.87
CA VAL A 51 -3.40 10.03 3.35
C VAL A 51 -4.58 10.98 3.08
N ALA A 52 -5.12 11.00 1.86
CA ALA A 52 -6.32 11.73 1.51
C ALA A 52 -7.45 10.78 1.12
N GLN A 53 -8.57 10.89 1.82
CA GLN A 53 -9.74 10.04 1.58
C GLN A 53 -10.62 10.61 0.46
N ALA A 54 -10.82 9.86 -0.60
CA ALA A 54 -11.83 10.08 -1.62
C ALA A 54 -13.10 9.24 -1.41
N ASN A 55 -12.94 7.95 -1.14
CA ASN A 55 -14.02 6.99 -1.04
C ASN A 55 -14.89 7.22 0.19
N ASN A 56 -16.13 6.73 0.18
CA ASN A 56 -17.04 6.89 1.33
C ASN A 56 -16.46 6.25 2.60
N LEU A 57 -15.84 5.08 2.44
CA LEU A 57 -14.93 4.49 3.41
C LEU A 57 -13.53 4.63 2.84
N LEU A 58 -12.55 5.05 3.64
CA LEU A 58 -11.15 4.99 3.22
C LEU A 58 -10.78 3.51 3.02
N GLU A 59 -10.45 3.15 1.78
CA GLU A 59 -10.06 1.80 1.40
C GLU A 59 -8.54 1.65 1.44
N ASP A 60 -7.80 2.73 1.20
CA ASP A 60 -6.35 2.81 1.43
C ASP A 60 -5.96 2.53 2.90
N GLY A 61 -4.90 1.73 3.05
CA GLY A 61 -4.19 1.51 4.31
C GLY A 61 -2.71 1.81 4.15
N SER A 62 -2.05 2.19 5.24
CA SER A 62 -0.60 2.36 5.23
C SER A 62 0.02 2.24 6.61
N GLN A 63 1.33 1.94 6.65
CA GLN A 63 2.07 1.86 7.89
C GLN A 63 3.57 2.07 7.70
N ILE A 64 4.23 2.48 8.78
CA ILE A 64 5.67 2.54 8.95
C ILE A 64 6.00 1.89 10.30
N GLU A 65 6.91 0.92 10.27
CA GLU A 65 7.44 0.25 11.45
C GLU A 65 8.96 0.40 11.42
N SER A 66 9.57 0.91 12.49
CA SER A 66 11.03 1.06 12.61
C SER A 66 11.51 0.44 13.91
N GLY A 67 12.61 -0.30 13.87
CA GLY A 67 13.13 -1.04 15.02
C GLY A 67 13.46 -2.50 14.68
N PRO A 68 13.34 -3.40 15.68
CA PRO A 68 13.51 -4.83 15.47
C PRO A 68 12.49 -5.37 14.47
N LEU A 69 13.00 -5.98 13.40
CA LEU A 69 12.22 -6.69 12.38
C LEU A 69 12.06 -8.18 12.73
N SER A 70 12.48 -8.61 13.92
CA SER A 70 12.25 -9.95 14.46
C SER A 70 11.66 -9.88 15.87
N TRP A 71 11.18 -11.02 16.37
CA TRP A 71 10.68 -11.22 17.73
C TRP A 71 11.76 -11.67 18.72
N SER A 72 12.91 -12.16 18.23
CA SER A 72 14.00 -12.60 19.09
C SER A 72 14.61 -11.41 19.84
N GLU A 73 14.63 -11.49 21.16
CA GLU A 73 15.34 -10.53 22.03
C GLU A 73 16.82 -10.93 22.25
N GLU A 74 17.24 -12.11 21.78
CA GLU A 74 18.58 -12.68 21.97
C GLU A 74 19.45 -12.50 20.71
N ALA A 75 20.47 -11.62 20.76
CA ALA A 75 21.58 -11.34 19.80
C ALA A 75 21.22 -11.10 18.29
N PRO A 76 21.93 -10.19 17.59
CA PRO A 76 21.27 -9.14 16.82
C PRO A 76 20.40 -9.69 15.69
N GLY A 77 19.08 -9.71 15.90
CA GLY A 77 18.11 -9.93 14.82
C GLY A 77 18.08 -8.76 13.84
N PRO A 78 17.45 -8.91 12.67
CA PRO A 78 17.37 -7.84 11.68
C PRO A 78 16.67 -6.62 12.27
N HIS A 79 17.26 -5.44 12.05
CA HIS A 79 16.68 -4.15 12.41
C HIS A 79 16.56 -3.30 11.17
N GLY A 80 15.56 -2.42 11.15
CA GLY A 80 15.35 -1.62 9.97
C GLY A 80 14.04 -0.86 9.98
N THR A 81 13.57 -0.56 8.78
CA THR A 81 12.29 0.13 8.56
C THR A 81 11.47 -0.65 7.56
N PHE A 82 10.26 -0.99 7.95
CA PHE A 82 9.21 -1.53 7.09
C PHE A 82 8.24 -0.41 6.73
N VAL A 83 7.84 -0.35 5.47
CA VAL A 83 6.81 0.53 4.94
C VAL A 83 5.80 -0.32 4.19
N GLY A 84 4.51 -0.02 4.39
CA GLY A 84 3.43 -0.61 3.63
C GLY A 84 2.46 0.44 3.12
N VAL A 85 2.07 0.31 1.85
CA VAL A 85 0.95 1.03 1.21
C VAL A 85 0.01 -0.04 0.63
N TYR A 86 -1.26 0.03 1.01
CA TYR A 86 -2.25 -0.99 0.70
C TYR A 86 -3.46 -0.31 0.09
N ASP A 87 -3.55 -0.34 -1.24
CA ASP A 87 -4.65 0.27 -1.98
C ASP A 87 -5.81 -0.71 -2.00
N GLY A 88 -6.90 -0.38 -1.31
CA GLY A 88 -8.02 -1.30 -1.10
C GLY A 88 -9.13 -1.06 -2.12
N HIS A 89 -9.83 -2.12 -2.52
CA HIS A 89 -10.98 -2.00 -3.42
C HIS A 89 -12.10 -2.97 -3.07
N GLY A 90 -13.33 -2.53 -3.35
CA GLY A 90 -14.55 -3.30 -3.07
C GLY A 90 -14.93 -3.34 -1.58
N GLY A 91 -14.13 -2.67 -0.74
CA GLY A 91 -14.24 -2.57 0.70
C GLY A 91 -12.86 -2.43 1.36
N PRO A 92 -12.77 -1.89 2.59
CA PRO A 92 -11.50 -1.73 3.28
C PRO A 92 -11.01 -3.00 4.00
N GLU A 93 -11.73 -4.12 3.93
CA GLU A 93 -11.42 -5.31 4.74
C GLU A 93 -10.07 -5.94 4.39
N ALA A 94 -9.70 -6.02 3.11
CA ALA A 94 -8.42 -6.60 2.68
C ALA A 94 -7.24 -5.72 3.12
N SER A 95 -7.27 -4.42 2.80
CA SER A 95 -6.20 -3.48 3.18
C SER A 95 -6.03 -3.40 4.70
N ARG A 96 -7.11 -3.42 5.48
CA ARG A 96 -7.06 -3.51 6.96
C ARG A 96 -6.43 -4.81 7.44
N TYR A 97 -6.81 -5.95 6.85
CA TYR A 97 -6.24 -7.23 7.22
C TYR A 97 -4.72 -7.26 6.96
N ILE A 98 -4.29 -6.75 5.81
CA ILE A 98 -2.87 -6.63 5.46
C ILE A 98 -2.15 -5.75 6.49
N ASN A 99 -2.71 -4.57 6.80
CA ASN A 99 -2.15 -3.62 7.76
C ASN A 99 -2.01 -4.23 9.17
N GLU A 100 -2.89 -5.15 9.57
CA GLU A 100 -2.83 -5.84 10.85
C GLU A 100 -1.86 -7.04 10.88
N ARG A 101 -1.64 -7.72 9.75
CA ARG A 101 -1.02 -9.06 9.73
C ARG A 101 0.30 -9.14 9.02
N LEU A 102 0.50 -8.40 7.92
CA LEU A 102 1.64 -8.60 7.04
C LEU A 102 2.97 -8.37 7.74
N PHE A 103 3.09 -7.28 8.50
CA PHE A 103 4.30 -7.01 9.29
C PHE A 103 4.54 -8.06 10.39
N LEU A 104 3.48 -8.59 11.01
CA LEU A 104 3.62 -9.63 12.04
C LEU A 104 4.12 -10.95 11.42
N HIS A 105 3.63 -11.31 10.24
CA HIS A 105 4.14 -12.45 9.48
C HIS A 105 5.59 -12.24 9.05
N LEU A 106 5.93 -11.04 8.57
CA LEU A 106 7.30 -10.68 8.24
C LEU A 106 8.22 -10.82 9.45
N LYS A 107 7.83 -10.28 10.63
CA LYS A 107 8.60 -10.46 11.87
C LYS A 107 8.76 -11.92 12.26
N LYS A 108 7.70 -12.73 12.11
CA LYS A 108 7.75 -14.17 12.38
C LYS A 108 8.80 -14.85 11.51
N PHE A 109 8.70 -14.72 10.19
CA PHE A 109 9.62 -15.41 9.27
C PHE A 109 11.05 -14.87 9.33
N ALA A 110 11.24 -13.56 9.59
CA ALA A 110 12.55 -12.99 9.85
C ALA A 110 13.18 -13.52 11.14
N SER A 111 12.38 -13.87 12.16
CA SER A 111 12.87 -14.51 13.39
C SER A 111 13.33 -15.94 13.13
N GLU A 112 12.56 -16.69 12.35
CA GLU A 112 12.88 -18.07 11.97
C GLU A 112 14.17 -18.15 11.13
N GLN A 113 14.42 -17.15 10.27
CA GLN A 113 15.62 -17.09 9.43
C GLN A 113 16.78 -16.29 10.03
N GLN A 114 16.54 -15.57 11.13
CA GLN A 114 17.48 -14.64 11.77
C GLN A 114 18.00 -13.51 10.85
N ASP A 115 17.35 -13.27 9.71
CA ASP A 115 17.72 -12.22 8.75
C ASP A 115 16.50 -11.80 7.92
N MET A 116 16.61 -10.66 7.24
CA MET A 116 15.65 -10.22 6.22
C MET A 116 16.07 -10.73 4.85
N SER A 117 15.16 -11.37 4.13
CA SER A 117 15.44 -11.92 2.80
C SER A 117 14.22 -11.83 1.88
N VAL A 118 14.43 -12.06 0.58
CA VAL A 118 13.33 -12.19 -0.40
C VAL A 118 12.37 -13.32 0.02
N ASP A 119 12.89 -14.43 0.56
CA ASP A 119 12.08 -15.56 1.00
C ASP A 119 11.22 -15.22 2.23
N VAL A 120 11.75 -14.45 3.19
CA VAL A 120 10.96 -13.92 4.32
C VAL A 120 9.77 -13.11 3.82
N ILE A 121 10.00 -12.22 2.85
CA ILE A 121 8.94 -11.38 2.27
C ILE A 121 7.91 -12.25 1.53
N LYS A 122 8.36 -13.20 0.69
CA LYS A 122 7.44 -14.13 -0.01
C LYS A 122 6.57 -14.92 0.96
N LYS A 123 7.16 -15.49 2.02
CA LYS A 123 6.43 -16.21 3.06
C LYS A 123 5.44 -15.32 3.80
N ALA A 124 5.80 -14.08 4.09
CA ALA A 124 4.92 -13.12 4.74
C ALA A 124 3.69 -12.78 3.87
N PHE A 125 3.88 -12.57 2.58
CA PHE A 125 2.78 -12.37 1.62
C PHE A 125 1.88 -13.62 1.53
N SER A 126 2.46 -14.81 1.35
CA SER A 126 1.69 -16.08 1.28
C SER A 126 0.84 -16.29 2.53
N ALA A 127 1.42 -16.16 3.73
CA ALA A 127 0.69 -16.33 4.98
C ALA A 127 -0.43 -15.28 5.17
N THR A 128 -0.23 -14.06 4.65
CA THR A 128 -1.24 -13.00 4.69
C THR A 128 -2.40 -13.30 3.76
N GLU A 129 -2.12 -13.76 2.54
CA GLU A 129 -3.14 -14.20 1.58
C GLU A 129 -3.93 -15.39 2.13
N GLU A 130 -3.25 -16.45 2.55
CA GLU A 130 -3.88 -17.65 3.12
C GLU A 130 -4.79 -17.30 4.32
N GLY A 131 -4.31 -16.41 5.18
CA GLY A 131 -5.06 -15.89 6.31
C GLY A 131 -6.34 -15.14 5.89
N PHE A 132 -6.25 -14.29 4.86
CA PHE A 132 -7.40 -13.55 4.36
C PHE A 132 -8.39 -14.43 3.60
N ILE A 133 -7.94 -15.38 2.77
CA ILE A 133 -8.80 -16.38 2.12
C ILE A 133 -9.52 -17.25 3.15
N SER A 134 -8.83 -17.64 4.23
CA SER A 134 -9.47 -18.33 5.37
C SER A 134 -10.55 -17.47 6.03
N PHE A 135 -10.32 -16.17 6.17
CA PHE A 135 -11.32 -15.22 6.65
C PHE A 135 -12.53 -15.12 5.70
N VAL A 136 -12.31 -15.03 4.38
CA VAL A 136 -13.39 -15.04 3.37
C VAL A 136 -14.24 -16.31 3.50
N ARG A 137 -13.60 -17.49 3.58
CA ARG A 137 -14.29 -18.78 3.71
C ARG A 137 -15.17 -18.84 4.96
N LYS A 138 -14.70 -18.31 6.09
CA LYS A 138 -15.49 -18.23 7.34
C LYS A 138 -16.70 -17.31 7.22
N GLN A 139 -16.62 -16.26 6.40
CA GLN A 139 -17.69 -15.29 6.19
C GLN A 139 -18.61 -15.63 5.00
N TRP A 140 -18.33 -16.72 4.26
CA TRP A 140 -18.97 -16.98 2.97
C TRP A 140 -20.51 -16.99 3.03
N PHE A 141 -21.09 -17.59 4.06
CA PHE A 141 -22.55 -17.70 4.18
C PHE A 141 -23.22 -16.48 4.82
N THR A 142 -22.48 -15.62 5.52
CA THR A 142 -23.01 -14.43 6.22
C THR A 142 -22.76 -13.15 5.46
N LYS A 143 -21.63 -13.05 4.77
CA LYS A 143 -21.14 -11.87 4.06
C LYS A 143 -20.33 -12.26 2.80
N PRO A 144 -20.97 -12.93 1.80
CA PRO A 144 -20.28 -13.46 0.61
C PRO A 144 -19.53 -12.41 -0.21
N GLN A 145 -19.96 -11.14 -0.16
CA GLN A 145 -19.30 -10.04 -0.86
C GLN A 145 -17.87 -9.77 -0.39
N ILE A 146 -17.43 -10.30 0.77
CA ILE A 146 -16.01 -10.23 1.17
C ILE A 146 -15.13 -10.93 0.11
N ALA A 147 -15.64 -11.91 -0.62
CA ALA A 147 -14.86 -12.57 -1.68
C ALA A 147 -14.49 -11.65 -2.84
N SER A 148 -15.19 -10.53 -3.04
CA SER A 148 -14.85 -9.51 -4.05
C SER A 148 -14.09 -8.32 -3.47
N VAL A 149 -13.63 -8.41 -2.22
CA VAL A 149 -12.78 -7.39 -1.59
C VAL A 149 -11.34 -7.79 -1.80
N GLY A 150 -10.52 -6.85 -2.25
CA GLY A 150 -9.10 -7.06 -2.47
C GLY A 150 -8.30 -5.81 -2.14
N SER A 151 -6.98 -5.94 -2.21
CA SER A 151 -6.08 -4.81 -2.06
C SER A 151 -4.76 -5.05 -2.78
N CYS A 152 -4.29 -4.04 -3.50
CA CYS A 152 -2.90 -3.96 -3.92
C CYS A 152 -2.03 -3.78 -2.67
N CYS A 153 -0.79 -4.26 -2.72
CA CYS A 153 0.12 -4.24 -1.59
C CYS A 153 1.54 -3.92 -2.05
N LEU A 154 2.00 -2.74 -1.67
CA LEU A 154 3.36 -2.27 -1.88
C LEU A 154 4.09 -2.26 -0.54
N VAL A 155 5.20 -2.98 -0.45
CA VAL A 155 6.05 -3.07 0.73
C VAL A 155 7.46 -2.63 0.41
N GLY A 156 8.03 -1.80 1.30
CA GLY A 156 9.45 -1.49 1.36
C GLY A 156 10.06 -1.99 2.67
N VAL A 157 11.23 -2.62 2.61
CA VAL A 157 12.01 -2.96 3.81
C VAL A 157 13.44 -2.49 3.64
N VAL A 158 13.90 -1.61 4.53
CA VAL A 158 15.30 -1.23 4.61
C VAL A 158 15.94 -1.94 5.79
N SER A 159 16.88 -2.86 5.53
CA SER A 159 17.57 -3.66 6.55
C SER A 159 18.98 -3.99 6.08
N GLY A 160 19.99 -3.80 6.94
CA GLY A 160 21.38 -4.16 6.63
C GLY A 160 21.97 -3.48 5.39
N GLY A 161 21.57 -2.23 5.10
CA GLY A 161 22.00 -1.51 3.89
C GLY A 161 21.35 -1.99 2.58
N ILE A 162 20.36 -2.89 2.66
CA ILE A 162 19.59 -3.38 1.52
C ILE A 162 18.18 -2.82 1.60
N LEU A 163 17.70 -2.31 0.47
CA LEU A 163 16.30 -1.99 0.24
C LEU A 163 15.66 -3.16 -0.51
N TYR A 164 14.62 -3.73 0.08
CA TYR A 164 13.71 -4.68 -0.55
C TYR A 164 12.44 -3.93 -0.93
N VAL A 165 11.99 -4.06 -2.18
CA VAL A 165 10.69 -3.54 -2.62
C VAL A 165 9.89 -4.71 -3.17
N ALA A 166 8.71 -4.95 -2.60
CA ALA A 166 7.77 -5.96 -3.04
C ALA A 166 6.48 -5.29 -3.49
N ASN A 167 6.09 -5.48 -4.75
CA ASN A 167 4.89 -4.88 -5.32
C ASN A 167 3.90 -5.94 -5.78
N LEU A 168 2.63 -5.68 -5.49
CA LEU A 168 1.52 -6.55 -5.80
C LEU A 168 0.33 -5.65 -6.17
N GLY A 169 0.12 -5.43 -7.46
CA GLY A 169 -0.86 -4.45 -7.98
C GLY A 169 -0.16 -3.25 -8.63
N ASP A 170 -0.78 -2.08 -8.54
CA ASP A 170 -0.45 -0.87 -9.31
C ASP A 170 -0.08 0.36 -8.46
N SER A 171 0.08 0.16 -7.15
CA SER A 171 0.90 1.06 -6.34
C SER A 171 2.36 1.05 -6.86
N ARG A 172 3.10 2.14 -6.62
CA ARG A 172 4.47 2.30 -7.14
C ARG A 172 5.43 2.83 -6.08
N ALA A 173 6.65 2.29 -6.11
CA ALA A 173 7.80 2.79 -5.39
C ALA A 173 8.80 3.46 -6.35
N VAL A 174 9.24 4.68 -6.02
CA VAL A 174 10.16 5.48 -6.84
C VAL A 174 11.31 5.98 -5.97
N LEU A 175 12.53 5.61 -6.36
CA LEU A 175 13.77 6.03 -5.74
C LEU A 175 14.25 7.34 -6.39
N GLY A 176 14.46 8.38 -5.57
CA GLY A 176 15.15 9.60 -5.98
C GLY A 176 16.66 9.40 -5.82
N ARG A 177 17.38 9.30 -6.93
CA ARG A 177 18.82 9.06 -6.97
C ARG A 177 19.57 10.26 -7.52
N PHE A 178 20.54 10.76 -6.77
CA PHE A 178 21.41 11.85 -7.21
C PHE A 178 22.30 11.37 -8.35
N ASP A 179 22.17 12.02 -9.51
CA ASP A 179 23.08 11.84 -10.64
C ASP A 179 24.15 12.94 -10.59
N GLY A 180 25.35 12.55 -10.15
CA GLY A 180 26.49 13.47 -10.06
C GLY A 180 26.94 14.06 -11.40
N GLY A 181 26.58 13.44 -12.53
CA GLY A 181 26.88 13.94 -13.87
C GLY A 181 26.03 15.14 -14.25
N PHE A 182 24.73 15.12 -13.90
CA PHE A 182 23.78 16.19 -14.21
C PHE A 182 23.49 17.12 -13.03
N ARG A 183 24.00 16.80 -11.83
CA ARG A 183 23.73 17.53 -10.57
C ARG A 183 22.24 17.60 -10.23
N GLU A 184 21.47 16.60 -10.65
CA GLU A 184 20.02 16.50 -10.48
C GLU A 184 19.65 15.16 -9.84
N VAL A 185 18.46 15.08 -9.24
CA VAL A 185 17.92 13.82 -8.72
C VAL A 185 17.03 13.20 -9.79
N THR A 186 17.37 11.99 -10.23
CA THR A 186 16.60 11.23 -11.22
C THR A 186 15.64 10.27 -10.53
N ALA A 187 14.47 10.08 -11.14
CA ALA A 187 13.47 9.14 -10.67
C ALA A 187 13.71 7.73 -11.22
N VAL A 188 13.91 6.77 -10.33
CA VAL A 188 14.08 5.35 -10.66
C VAL A 188 12.91 4.55 -10.10
N GLN A 189 12.06 4.00 -10.97
CA GLN A 189 10.98 3.11 -10.54
C GLN A 189 11.53 1.76 -10.11
N MET A 190 11.16 1.29 -8.91
CA MET A 190 11.79 0.12 -8.29
C MET A 190 11.18 -1.22 -8.70
N CYS A 191 9.87 -1.25 -8.97
CA CYS A 191 9.15 -2.48 -9.33
C CYS A 191 8.19 -2.25 -10.50
N PRO A 192 7.91 -3.29 -11.32
CA PRO A 192 6.85 -3.23 -12.30
C PRO A 192 5.48 -3.14 -11.62
N GLU A 193 4.53 -2.55 -12.34
CA GLU A 193 3.11 -2.54 -11.96
C GLU A 193 2.39 -3.72 -12.60
N HIS A 194 1.32 -4.14 -11.93
CA HIS A 194 0.50 -5.27 -12.31
C HIS A 194 -0.91 -4.79 -12.68
N ASN A 195 -0.99 -3.84 -13.62
CA ASN A 195 -2.24 -3.30 -14.17
C ASN A 195 -2.39 -3.70 -15.65
N ALA A 196 -3.59 -4.10 -16.05
CA ALA A 196 -3.92 -4.50 -17.43
C ALA A 196 -3.80 -3.35 -18.45
N SER A 197 -3.62 -2.09 -18.01
CA SER A 197 -3.26 -0.98 -18.89
C SER A 197 -1.89 -1.18 -19.56
N PHE A 198 -0.97 -1.91 -18.92
CA PHE A 198 0.34 -2.22 -19.48
C PHE A 198 0.26 -3.42 -20.43
N GLU A 199 0.93 -3.29 -21.58
CA GLU A 199 0.99 -4.36 -22.58
C GLU A 199 1.66 -5.63 -22.03
N SER A 200 2.78 -5.50 -21.32
CA SER A 200 3.49 -6.62 -20.72
C SER A 200 2.61 -7.44 -19.77
N VAL A 201 1.72 -6.79 -19.01
CA VAL A 201 0.76 -7.48 -18.12
C VAL A 201 -0.32 -8.21 -18.93
N ARG A 202 -0.77 -7.63 -20.05
CA ARG A 202 -1.71 -8.29 -20.95
C ARG A 202 -1.09 -9.52 -21.60
N GLU A 203 0.16 -9.42 -22.04
CA GLU A 203 0.92 -10.56 -22.59
C GLU A 203 1.14 -11.67 -21.55
N GLU A 204 1.50 -11.31 -20.30
CA GLU A 204 1.62 -12.25 -19.19
C GLU A 204 0.29 -13.00 -18.94
N LEU A 205 -0.83 -12.28 -18.86
CA LEU A 205 -2.16 -12.87 -18.68
C LEU A 205 -2.52 -13.84 -19.81
N HIS A 206 -2.27 -13.48 -21.07
CA HIS A 206 -2.50 -14.37 -22.20
C HIS A 206 -1.58 -15.61 -22.16
N SER A 207 -0.32 -15.46 -21.75
CA SER A 207 0.62 -16.57 -21.62
C SER A 207 0.22 -17.56 -20.53
N LEU A 208 -0.33 -17.08 -19.40
CA LEU A 208 -0.78 -17.92 -18.30
C LEU A 208 -2.14 -18.61 -18.60
N HIS A 209 -2.96 -17.97 -19.44
CA HIS A 209 -4.30 -18.43 -19.81
C HIS A 209 -4.48 -18.55 -21.34
N PRO A 210 -3.70 -19.39 -22.04
CA PRO A 210 -3.67 -19.44 -23.51
C PRO A 210 -5.00 -19.87 -24.14
N ASN A 211 -5.86 -20.53 -23.37
CA ASN A 211 -7.17 -21.02 -23.82
C ASN A 211 -8.33 -20.07 -23.43
N ASP A 212 -8.05 -18.93 -22.81
CA ASP A 212 -9.06 -17.95 -22.40
C ASP A 212 -8.88 -16.65 -23.21
N PRO A 213 -9.53 -16.54 -24.39
CA PRO A 213 -9.44 -15.33 -25.22
C PRO A 213 -10.08 -14.11 -24.54
N GLN A 214 -10.81 -14.31 -23.44
CA GLN A 214 -11.47 -13.26 -22.67
C GLN A 214 -10.72 -12.96 -21.36
N ILE A 215 -9.48 -13.46 -21.19
CA ILE A 215 -8.69 -13.24 -19.96
C ILE A 215 -8.50 -11.75 -19.66
N VAL A 216 -8.33 -10.94 -20.70
CA VAL A 216 -8.25 -9.48 -20.60
C VAL A 216 -9.02 -8.85 -21.76
N VAL A 217 -9.87 -7.87 -21.45
CA VAL A 217 -10.76 -7.24 -22.43
C VAL A 217 -10.79 -5.72 -22.23
N LEU A 218 -10.95 -4.98 -23.33
CA LEU A 218 -11.16 -3.54 -23.29
C LEU A 218 -12.64 -3.25 -23.03
N LYS A 219 -12.96 -2.66 -21.88
CA LYS A 219 -14.34 -2.33 -21.47
C LYS A 219 -14.41 -0.88 -21.01
N HIS A 220 -15.26 -0.09 -21.64
CA HIS A 220 -15.37 1.36 -21.42
C HIS A 220 -14.02 2.09 -21.54
N ASN A 221 -13.25 1.77 -22.59
CA ASN A 221 -11.91 2.31 -22.86
C ASN A 221 -10.85 2.01 -21.78
N VAL A 222 -11.09 1.02 -20.93
CA VAL A 222 -10.15 0.57 -19.90
C VAL A 222 -9.94 -0.94 -20.01
N TRP A 223 -8.69 -1.38 -20.04
CA TRP A 223 -8.34 -2.80 -20.05
C TRP A 223 -8.67 -3.42 -18.69
N ARG A 224 -9.37 -4.55 -18.68
CA ARG A 224 -9.80 -5.24 -17.46
C ARG A 224 -9.62 -6.74 -17.59
N VAL A 225 -9.07 -7.36 -16.54
CA VAL A 225 -9.01 -8.80 -16.35
C VAL A 225 -10.44 -9.32 -16.21
N LYS A 226 -10.83 -10.24 -17.11
CA LYS A 226 -12.18 -10.78 -17.30
C LYS A 226 -13.30 -9.72 -17.36
N GLY A 227 -12.97 -8.48 -17.72
CA GLY A 227 -13.93 -7.37 -17.78
C GLY A 227 -14.39 -6.82 -16.42
N LEU A 228 -13.71 -7.19 -15.32
CA LEU A 228 -14.09 -6.85 -13.95
C LEU A 228 -13.09 -5.88 -13.29
N ILE A 229 -11.81 -6.26 -13.20
CA ILE A 229 -10.79 -5.54 -12.42
C ILE A 229 -9.60 -5.13 -13.31
N GLN A 230 -8.87 -4.07 -12.95
CA GLN A 230 -7.71 -3.61 -13.72
C GLN A 230 -6.41 -4.29 -13.30
N VAL A 231 -6.25 -4.63 -12.02
CA VAL A 231 -5.04 -5.29 -11.54
C VAL A 231 -5.02 -6.79 -11.83
N SER A 232 -3.85 -7.33 -12.13
CA SER A 232 -3.61 -8.78 -12.33
C SER A 232 -3.12 -9.47 -11.05
N ARG A 233 -2.73 -8.69 -10.04
CA ARG A 233 -2.26 -9.20 -8.74
C ARG A 233 -2.89 -8.40 -7.61
N SER A 234 -3.41 -9.09 -6.60
CA SER A 234 -3.93 -8.51 -5.35
C SER A 234 -3.80 -9.50 -4.18
N ILE A 235 -3.90 -9.02 -2.94
CA ILE A 235 -4.32 -9.86 -1.80
C ILE A 235 -5.85 -9.82 -1.73
N GLY A 236 -6.50 -10.95 -1.48
CA GLY A 236 -7.97 -11.04 -1.57
C GLY A 236 -8.46 -11.30 -2.98
N ASP A 237 -9.57 -10.69 -3.40
CA ASP A 237 -10.25 -11.00 -4.67
C ASP A 237 -10.46 -12.51 -4.88
N ALA A 238 -10.85 -13.19 -3.80
CA ALA A 238 -10.97 -14.64 -3.74
C ALA A 238 -11.83 -15.20 -4.90
N TYR A 239 -12.85 -14.44 -5.32
CA TYR A 239 -13.74 -14.77 -6.43
C TYR A 239 -13.05 -14.93 -7.80
N LEU A 240 -11.83 -14.43 -7.99
CA LEU A 240 -11.01 -14.62 -9.20
C LEU A 240 -9.81 -15.54 -8.98
N LYS A 241 -9.64 -16.08 -7.77
CA LYS A 241 -8.54 -16.99 -7.44
C LYS A 241 -9.03 -18.42 -7.25
N ASP A 242 -10.22 -18.59 -6.69
CA ASP A 242 -10.83 -19.88 -6.46
C ASP A 242 -12.28 -19.88 -6.94
N ALA A 243 -12.62 -20.86 -7.77
CA ALA A 243 -13.97 -21.06 -8.29
C ALA A 243 -14.98 -21.34 -7.17
N GLU A 244 -14.53 -21.77 -5.98
CA GLU A 244 -15.40 -21.93 -4.81
C GLU A 244 -16.13 -20.64 -4.42
N PHE A 245 -15.53 -19.48 -4.72
CA PHE A 245 -16.08 -18.16 -4.43
C PHE A 245 -16.71 -17.48 -5.65
N ASN A 246 -16.63 -18.08 -6.84
CA ASN A 246 -17.27 -17.54 -8.05
C ASN A 246 -18.65 -18.19 -8.29
N ARG A 247 -19.51 -18.17 -7.28
CA ARG A 247 -20.84 -18.79 -7.30
C ARG A 247 -21.78 -18.15 -6.29
N GLU A 248 -23.04 -18.54 -6.30
CA GLU A 248 -24.00 -18.11 -5.28
C GLU A 248 -23.50 -18.52 -3.89
N PRO A 249 -23.63 -17.64 -2.87
CA PRO A 249 -24.45 -16.42 -2.84
C PRO A 249 -23.76 -15.11 -3.27
N LEU A 250 -22.60 -15.15 -3.95
CA LEU A 250 -21.97 -13.93 -4.48
C LEU A 250 -22.87 -13.24 -5.53
N LEU A 251 -22.89 -11.91 -5.49
CA LEU A 251 -23.65 -11.09 -6.43
C LEU A 251 -23.25 -11.40 -7.89
N SER A 252 -24.25 -11.50 -8.77
CA SER A 252 -24.06 -11.86 -10.19
C SER A 252 -23.06 -10.96 -10.92
N LYS A 253 -22.97 -9.67 -10.56
CA LYS A 253 -22.02 -8.73 -11.17
C LYS A 253 -20.54 -9.11 -11.01
N PHE A 254 -20.20 -9.96 -10.03
CA PHE A 254 -18.84 -10.46 -9.81
C PHE A 254 -18.65 -11.89 -10.33
N ARG A 255 -19.73 -12.59 -10.69
CA ARG A 255 -19.64 -13.96 -11.16
C ARG A 255 -19.25 -14.00 -12.63
N LEU A 256 -18.30 -14.87 -12.95
CA LEU A 256 -17.95 -15.18 -14.32
C LEU A 256 -19.00 -16.17 -14.87
N PRO A 257 -19.37 -16.04 -16.16
CA PRO A 257 -20.33 -16.96 -16.76
C PRO A 257 -19.75 -18.37 -16.93
N GLU A 258 -18.43 -18.48 -17.15
CA GLU A 258 -17.72 -19.73 -17.35
C GLU A 258 -16.84 -20.05 -16.13
N PRO A 259 -16.79 -21.33 -15.70
CA PRO A 259 -15.92 -21.74 -14.61
C PRO A 259 -14.45 -21.67 -15.04
N PHE A 260 -13.56 -21.43 -14.07
CA PHE A 260 -12.12 -21.47 -14.25
C PHE A 260 -11.49 -22.46 -13.28
N GLN A 261 -10.39 -23.11 -13.69
CA GLN A 261 -9.67 -24.07 -12.84
C GLN A 261 -8.38 -23.51 -12.27
N LYS A 262 -7.77 -22.55 -12.98
CA LYS A 262 -6.54 -21.87 -12.55
C LYS A 262 -6.89 -20.49 -12.00
N PRO A 263 -6.25 -20.04 -10.90
CA PRO A 263 -6.40 -18.67 -10.42
C PRO A 263 -6.16 -17.67 -11.55
N ILE A 264 -7.06 -16.70 -11.71
CA ILE A 264 -6.97 -15.64 -12.72
C ILE A 264 -6.10 -14.48 -12.21
N LEU A 265 -6.16 -14.21 -10.91
CA LEU A 265 -5.28 -13.24 -10.24
C LEU A 265 -4.21 -13.97 -9.42
N SER A 266 -3.04 -13.34 -9.28
CA SER A 266 -1.96 -13.85 -8.43
C SER A 266 -1.85 -13.07 -7.12
N ALA A 267 -1.44 -13.74 -6.05
CA ALA A 267 -1.03 -13.13 -4.78
C ALA A 267 0.50 -13.13 -4.60
N GLU A 268 1.27 -13.46 -5.65
CA GLU A 268 2.73 -13.46 -5.61
C GLU A 268 3.29 -12.08 -5.98
N PRO A 269 4.02 -11.41 -5.06
CA PRO A 269 4.59 -10.09 -5.35
C PRO A 269 5.80 -10.18 -6.28
N SER A 270 5.99 -9.15 -7.10
CA SER A 270 7.29 -8.90 -7.73
C SER A 270 8.22 -8.27 -6.71
N ILE A 271 9.41 -8.84 -6.52
CA ILE A 271 10.37 -8.37 -5.52
C ILE A 271 11.67 -7.97 -6.18
N VAL A 272 12.14 -6.75 -5.87
CA VAL A 272 13.45 -6.23 -6.26
C VAL A 272 14.28 -5.96 -5.01
N THR A 273 15.56 -6.32 -5.08
CA THR A 273 16.56 -5.99 -4.06
C THR A 273 17.51 -4.93 -4.61
N HIS A 274 17.80 -3.92 -3.80
CA HIS A 274 18.68 -2.83 -4.16
C HIS A 274 19.65 -2.55 -3.02
N LYS A 275 20.96 -2.60 -3.32
CA LYS A 275 21.98 -2.22 -2.34
C LYS A 275 22.03 -0.70 -2.28
N LEU A 276 21.71 -0.14 -1.12
CA LEU A 276 21.72 1.30 -0.93
C LEU A 276 23.14 1.85 -1.06
N CYS A 277 23.23 3.02 -1.67
CA CYS A 277 24.48 3.75 -1.87
C CYS A 277 24.28 5.26 -1.61
N PRO A 278 25.37 6.05 -1.48
CA PRO A 278 25.27 7.47 -1.12
C PRO A 278 24.47 8.33 -2.11
N GLU A 279 24.34 7.89 -3.35
CA GLU A 279 23.53 8.56 -4.37
C GLU A 279 22.02 8.42 -4.11
N ASP A 280 21.59 7.41 -3.38
CA ASP A 280 20.18 7.16 -3.06
C ASP A 280 19.71 8.13 -1.96
N GLN A 281 18.91 9.14 -2.33
CA GLN A 281 18.54 10.24 -1.43
C GLN A 281 17.25 9.95 -0.65
N PHE A 282 16.25 9.43 -1.33
CA PHE A 282 14.93 9.15 -0.75
C PHE A 282 14.16 8.15 -1.61
N ILE A 283 13.13 7.53 -1.04
CA ILE A 283 12.18 6.69 -1.76
C ILE A 283 10.74 7.10 -1.44
N ILE A 284 9.92 7.15 -2.48
CA ILE A 284 8.49 7.43 -2.43
C ILE A 284 7.75 6.10 -2.56
N PHE A 285 6.85 5.80 -1.62
CA PHE A 285 5.86 4.73 -1.73
C PHE A 285 4.48 5.38 -1.80
N ALA A 286 3.70 5.10 -2.85
CA ALA A 286 2.37 5.66 -2.97
C ALA A 286 1.40 4.74 -3.73
N SER A 287 0.11 4.89 -3.41
CA SER A 287 -1.00 4.26 -4.13
C SER A 287 -1.16 4.89 -5.52
N ASP A 288 -1.94 4.24 -6.38
CA ASP A 288 -2.15 4.71 -7.75
C ASP A 288 -2.79 6.11 -7.78
N GLY A 289 -3.56 6.48 -6.76
CA GLY A 289 -4.16 7.80 -6.59
C GLY A 289 -3.16 8.96 -6.59
N LEU A 290 -1.87 8.72 -6.32
CA LEU A 290 -0.82 9.71 -6.59
C LEU A 290 -0.39 9.69 -8.07
N TRP A 291 -0.08 8.49 -8.57
CA TRP A 291 0.58 8.24 -9.85
C TRP A 291 -0.35 8.43 -11.06
N GLU A 292 -1.67 8.45 -10.87
CA GLU A 292 -2.65 8.90 -11.87
C GLU A 292 -2.53 10.39 -12.18
N HIS A 293 -1.93 11.17 -11.28
CA HIS A 293 -1.88 12.63 -11.38
C HIS A 293 -0.48 13.21 -11.52
N LEU A 294 0.56 12.52 -11.04
CA LEU A 294 1.94 12.98 -11.13
C LEU A 294 2.82 11.91 -11.80
N SER A 295 3.74 12.36 -12.65
CA SER A 295 4.82 11.51 -13.14
C SER A 295 5.88 11.25 -12.05
N ASN A 296 6.70 10.22 -12.26
CA ASN A 296 7.79 9.88 -11.35
C ASN A 296 8.75 11.06 -11.14
N GLN A 297 9.14 11.73 -12.23
CA GLN A 297 10.10 12.84 -12.16
C GLN A 297 9.49 14.08 -11.52
N GLU A 298 8.24 14.44 -11.81
CA GLU A 298 7.56 15.55 -11.15
C GLU A 298 7.53 15.37 -9.63
N ALA A 299 7.24 14.16 -9.14
CA ALA A 299 7.25 13.86 -7.71
C ALA A 299 8.65 13.98 -7.09
N VAL A 300 9.69 13.51 -7.79
CA VAL A 300 11.10 13.63 -7.36
C VAL A 300 11.55 15.09 -7.33
N ASP A 301 11.24 15.87 -8.36
CA ASP A 301 11.58 17.29 -8.46
C ASP A 301 10.92 18.09 -7.33
N MET A 302 9.67 17.78 -7.01
CA MET A 302 8.97 18.39 -5.89
C MET A 302 9.67 18.16 -4.56
N ILE A 303 10.18 16.93 -4.32
CA ILE A 303 10.91 16.59 -3.10
C ILE A 303 12.26 17.31 -3.07
N GLN A 304 13.02 17.28 -4.17
CA GLN A 304 14.33 17.92 -4.25
C GLN A 304 14.25 19.43 -3.98
N ASN A 305 13.19 20.09 -4.45
CA ASN A 305 13.02 21.55 -4.35
C ASN A 305 12.21 22.01 -3.14
N SER A 306 11.91 21.12 -2.19
CA SER A 306 11.11 21.42 -1.01
C SER A 306 11.76 20.96 0.30
N PRO A 307 11.43 21.59 1.43
CA PRO A 307 11.78 21.04 2.74
C PRO A 307 11.21 19.62 2.93
N HIS A 308 11.84 18.79 3.76
CA HIS A 308 11.30 17.47 4.10
C HIS A 308 9.97 17.56 4.87
N ASN A 309 9.84 18.57 5.73
CA ASN A 309 8.67 18.76 6.60
C ASN A 309 7.39 18.99 5.77
N GLY A 310 6.49 18.00 5.81
CA GLY A 310 5.20 18.03 5.13
C GLY A 310 5.28 17.77 3.63
N ILE A 311 6.34 17.12 3.14
CA ILE A 311 6.50 16.85 1.71
C ILE A 311 5.44 15.89 1.17
N ALA A 312 5.07 14.85 1.92
CA ALA A 312 4.03 13.91 1.50
C ALA A 312 2.69 14.63 1.34
N ARG A 313 2.38 15.55 2.26
CA ARG A 313 1.18 16.41 2.17
C ARG A 313 1.22 17.35 0.96
N ARG A 314 2.40 17.85 0.57
CA ARG A 314 2.57 18.66 -0.65
C ARG A 314 2.35 17.84 -1.91
N LEU A 315 2.87 16.61 -1.97
CA LEU A 315 2.63 15.68 -3.08
C LEU A 315 1.13 15.38 -3.25
N VAL A 316 0.45 15.03 -2.15
CA VAL A 316 -1.02 14.83 -2.15
C VAL A 316 -1.74 16.10 -2.64
N LYS A 317 -1.33 17.28 -2.15
CA LYS A 317 -1.93 18.54 -2.61
C LYS A 317 -1.74 18.76 -4.11
N ALA A 318 -0.55 18.50 -4.67
CA ALA A 318 -0.30 18.65 -6.10
C ALA A 318 -1.15 17.67 -6.93
N ALA A 319 -1.25 16.41 -6.52
CA ALA A 319 -2.13 15.44 -7.17
C ALA A 319 -3.60 15.90 -7.17
N LEU A 320 -4.11 16.40 -6.04
CA LEU A 320 -5.46 16.95 -5.96
C LEU A 320 -5.66 18.22 -6.80
N GLN A 321 -4.62 19.04 -6.98
CA GLN A 321 -4.67 20.20 -7.87
C GLN A 321 -4.77 19.76 -9.34
N GLU A 322 -4.01 18.76 -9.75
CA GLU A 322 -4.08 18.20 -11.11
C GLU A 322 -5.41 17.47 -11.34
N ALA A 323 -5.92 16.72 -10.35
CA ALA A 323 -7.25 16.13 -10.38
C ALA A 323 -8.37 17.17 -10.61
N ALA A 324 -8.32 18.29 -9.85
CA ALA A 324 -9.26 19.39 -10.01
C ALA A 324 -9.16 20.02 -11.41
N LYS A 325 -7.93 20.22 -11.92
CA LYS A 325 -7.68 20.77 -13.25
C LYS A 325 -8.22 19.85 -14.37
N LYS A 326 -8.01 18.53 -14.29
CA LYS A 326 -8.58 17.53 -15.22
C LYS A 326 -10.12 17.53 -15.26
N ARG A 327 -10.76 18.11 -14.24
CA ARG A 327 -12.22 18.27 -14.12
C ARG A 327 -12.67 19.73 -14.23
N GLU A 328 -11.79 20.60 -14.73
CA GLU A 328 -12.06 22.03 -14.97
C GLU A 328 -12.61 22.77 -13.75
N MET A 329 -12.16 22.39 -12.56
CA MET A 329 -12.62 22.99 -11.30
C MET A 329 -11.46 23.53 -10.45
N ARG A 330 -11.78 24.43 -9.52
CA ARG A 330 -10.78 24.94 -8.58
C ARG A 330 -10.50 23.90 -7.50
N TYR A 331 -9.24 23.78 -7.10
CA TYR A 331 -8.83 22.97 -5.94
C TYR A 331 -9.62 23.31 -4.67
N SER A 332 -9.95 24.60 -4.46
CA SER A 332 -10.76 25.05 -3.32
C SER A 332 -12.18 24.51 -3.32
N ASP A 333 -12.72 24.19 -4.50
CA ASP A 333 -14.07 23.63 -4.63
C ASP A 333 -14.02 22.10 -4.49
N LEU A 334 -12.99 21.44 -5.03
CA LEU A 334 -12.75 20.01 -4.79
C LEU A 334 -12.62 19.70 -3.28
N LYS A 335 -11.92 20.55 -2.51
CA LYS A 335 -11.79 20.39 -1.04
C LYS A 335 -13.11 20.42 -0.28
N LYS A 336 -14.17 21.00 -0.85
CA LYS A 336 -15.50 21.10 -0.22
C LYS A 336 -16.40 19.91 -0.57
N ILE A 337 -16.01 19.07 -1.51
CA ILE A 337 -16.78 17.89 -1.91
C ILE A 337 -16.61 16.81 -0.85
N ASP A 338 -17.74 16.30 -0.37
CA ASP A 338 -17.75 15.22 0.61
C ASP A 338 -17.15 13.92 0.06
N ARG A 339 -16.62 13.10 0.97
CA ARG A 339 -16.18 11.73 0.69
C ARG A 339 -17.29 10.92 0.02
N GLY A 340 -16.91 9.94 -0.79
CA GLY A 340 -17.81 9.19 -1.66
C GLY A 340 -18.15 9.94 -2.95
N VAL A 341 -18.57 11.21 -2.87
CA VAL A 341 -18.82 12.02 -4.08
C VAL A 341 -17.52 12.43 -4.75
N ARG A 342 -16.50 12.82 -3.96
CA ARG A 342 -15.19 13.21 -4.49
C ARG A 342 -14.43 12.10 -5.23
N ARG A 343 -14.84 10.83 -5.09
CA ARG A 343 -14.29 9.68 -5.84
C ARG A 343 -14.42 9.82 -7.37
N HIS A 344 -15.36 10.63 -7.86
CA HIS A 344 -15.49 10.92 -9.29
C HIS A 344 -14.34 11.80 -9.85
N PHE A 345 -13.54 12.40 -8.97
CA PHE A 345 -12.49 13.36 -9.30
C PHE A 345 -11.08 12.78 -9.09
N HIS A 346 -10.88 12.00 -8.04
CA HIS A 346 -9.62 11.32 -7.72
C HIS A 346 -9.89 10.09 -6.83
N ASP A 347 -8.91 9.20 -6.69
CA ASP A 347 -8.97 8.07 -5.75
C ASP A 347 -8.51 8.44 -4.33
N ASP A 348 -8.62 7.51 -3.39
CA ASP A 348 -7.84 7.60 -2.16
C ASP A 348 -6.34 7.78 -2.51
N ILE A 349 -5.63 8.65 -1.79
CA ILE A 349 -4.23 8.94 -2.08
C ILE A 349 -3.42 8.70 -0.82
N THR A 350 -2.49 7.76 -0.88
CA THR A 350 -1.53 7.47 0.19
C THR A 350 -0.12 7.74 -0.30
N VAL A 351 0.66 8.49 0.48
CA VAL A 351 2.06 8.81 0.17
C VAL A 351 2.92 8.67 1.41
N ILE A 352 4.01 7.92 1.30
CA ILE A 352 5.09 7.82 2.28
C ILE A 352 6.40 8.16 1.57
N VAL A 353 7.14 9.13 2.08
CA VAL A 353 8.50 9.45 1.62
C VAL A 353 9.48 9.08 2.73
N LEU A 354 10.42 8.19 2.45
CA LEU A 354 11.56 7.91 3.32
C LEU A 354 12.79 8.63 2.80
N PHE A 355 13.37 9.50 3.62
CA PHE A 355 14.70 10.06 3.38
C PHE A 355 15.76 9.11 3.90
N LEU A 356 16.84 8.96 3.14
CA LEU A 356 17.93 8.03 3.42
C LEU A 356 19.17 8.84 3.79
N ASP A 357 19.66 8.65 5.01
CA ASP A 357 20.91 9.24 5.48
C ASP A 357 22.07 8.26 5.17
N PRO A 358 22.99 8.61 4.24
CA PRO A 358 24.11 7.75 3.88
C PRO A 358 25.00 7.35 5.07
N ALA A 359 25.08 8.20 6.11
CA ALA A 359 25.86 7.94 7.30
C ALA A 359 25.20 6.92 8.24
N LEU A 360 23.88 6.71 8.14
CA LEU A 360 23.13 5.73 8.91
C LEU A 360 22.97 4.40 8.17
N VAL A 361 22.85 4.44 6.84
CA VAL A 361 22.74 3.23 5.99
C VAL A 361 23.94 2.29 6.17
N ASN A 362 25.14 2.83 6.38
CA ASN A 362 26.38 2.05 6.48
C ASN A 362 26.74 1.61 7.92
N ARG A 363 25.88 1.84 8.91
CA ARG A 363 26.18 1.46 10.30
C ARG A 363 25.82 0.00 10.57
N ASN A 364 26.77 -0.73 11.16
CA ASN A 364 26.57 -2.11 11.62
C ASN A 364 25.71 -2.22 12.90
N PHE A 365 25.44 -1.11 13.60
CA PHE A 365 24.70 -1.10 14.87
C PHE A 365 23.49 -0.17 14.80
N TYR A 366 22.33 -0.72 15.19
CA TYR A 366 21.07 0.02 15.22
C TYR A 366 20.99 0.95 16.44
N HIS A 367 20.80 2.25 16.18
CA HIS A 367 20.48 3.26 17.20
C HIS A 367 19.23 4.08 16.81
N GLY A 368 18.41 3.55 15.89
CA GLY A 368 17.22 4.23 15.39
C GLY A 368 16.06 4.23 16.40
N PRO A 369 15.04 5.08 16.20
CA PRO A 369 13.85 5.08 17.04
C PRO A 369 13.00 3.83 16.80
N VAL A 370 12.47 3.24 17.87
CA VAL A 370 11.36 2.29 17.74
C VAL A 370 10.10 3.08 17.42
N LEU A 371 9.44 2.75 16.31
CA LEU A 371 8.25 3.42 15.82
C LEU A 371 7.27 2.40 15.27
N SER A 372 5.99 2.56 15.61
CA SER A 372 4.86 1.97 14.90
C SER A 372 3.88 3.09 14.59
N LEU A 373 3.66 3.36 13.31
CA LEU A 373 2.73 4.38 12.85
C LEU A 373 1.89 3.82 11.71
N LYS A 374 0.57 3.93 11.86
CA LYS A 374 -0.38 3.57 10.80
C LYS A 374 -1.03 4.83 10.26
N GLY A 375 -1.16 4.89 8.94
CA GLY A 375 -1.99 5.88 8.28
C GLY A 375 -3.44 5.65 8.71
N ALA A 376 -4.03 6.65 9.34
CA ALA A 376 -5.44 6.63 9.67
C ALA A 376 -6.17 7.57 8.72
N GLY A 377 -7.33 7.16 8.22
CA GLY A 377 -8.30 8.13 7.71
C GLY A 377 -8.72 9.09 8.82
N VAL A 378 -9.45 10.14 8.46
CA VAL A 378 -9.99 11.03 9.49
C VAL A 378 -11.07 10.28 10.27
N PRO A 379 -10.98 10.19 11.62
CA PRO A 379 -11.97 9.49 12.42
C PRO A 379 -13.36 10.04 12.15
N VAL A 380 -14.34 9.14 12.00
CA VAL A 380 -15.75 9.46 11.71
C VAL A 380 -16.49 9.85 12.98
#